data_AF-A0AAN1UEX3-F1
#
_entry.id   AF-A0AAN1UEX3-F1
#
_cell.length_a   1.000
_cell.length_b   1.000
_cell.length_c   1.000
_cell.angle_alpha   90.00
_cell.angle_beta   90.00
_cell.angle_gamma   90.00
#
_symmetry.space_group_name_H-M   'P 1'
#
loop_
_entity.id
_entity.type
_entity.pdbx_description
1 polymer ?
#
loop_
_entity_poly.entity_id
_entity_poly.type
_entity_poly.pdbx_seq_one_letter_code
_entity_poly.pdbx_strand_id
1 'polypeptide(L)'
;MAQPSDYTRHPMGSIVKNSESETIARNIMVILMQNGNEFRKMEFDEYLEARKSHGASEREVMREKPYFDKVVEHCSSEENADKFCEGWKKTN
;
A
#
# COMPACT_ATOMS: atom_id res chain seq x y z
N MET A 1 -9.35 -12.53 10.66
CA MET A 1 -8.03 -11.99 10.28
C MET A 1 -8.31 -10.97 9.20
N ALA A 2 -7.87 -9.72 9.33
CA ALA A 2 -8.01 -8.80 8.20
C ALA A 2 -7.19 -9.29 7.03
N GLN A 3 -7.53 -8.76 5.87
CA GLN A 3 -6.85 -9.01 4.62
C GLN A 3 -6.52 -7.68 3.95
N PRO A 4 -5.58 -7.64 2.99
CA PRO A 4 -5.30 -6.43 2.22
C PRO A 4 -6.56 -5.79 1.61
N SER A 5 -7.57 -6.58 1.25
CA SER A 5 -8.89 -6.11 0.79
C SER A 5 -9.58 -5.14 1.77
N ASP A 6 -9.39 -5.31 3.08
CA ASP A 6 -9.94 -4.43 4.12
C ASP A 6 -9.23 -3.06 4.16
N TYR A 7 -8.00 -2.98 3.64
CA TYR A 7 -7.15 -1.79 3.61
C TYR A 7 -7.07 -1.15 2.20
N THR A 8 -8.07 -1.38 1.36
CA THR A 8 -8.15 -0.79 0.00
C THR A 8 -8.75 0.62 -0.02
N ARG A 9 -9.28 1.09 1.12
CA ARG A 9 -9.75 2.47 1.29
C ARG A 9 -8.55 3.43 1.36
N HIS A 10 -8.78 4.71 1.10
CA HIS A 10 -7.73 5.72 1.28
C HIS A 10 -7.45 5.90 2.79
N PRO A 11 -6.23 5.63 3.27
CA PRO A 11 -5.85 5.89 4.67
C PRO A 11 -5.72 7.39 4.87
N MET A 12 -6.70 8.03 5.51
CA MET A 12 -6.63 9.47 5.83
C MET A 12 -6.04 9.65 7.23
N GLY A 13 -4.90 10.34 7.33
CA GLY A 13 -4.27 10.64 8.62
C GLY A 13 -3.27 9.56 9.05
N SER A 14 -2.54 8.99 8.09
CA SER A 14 -1.46 8.05 8.39
C SER A 14 -0.40 8.64 9.33
N ILE A 15 0.34 7.78 10.01
CA ILE A 15 1.45 8.17 10.90
C ILE A 15 2.52 9.00 10.19
N VAL A 16 2.66 8.82 8.87
CA VAL A 16 3.62 9.55 8.03
C VAL A 16 3.08 10.95 7.66
N LYS A 17 1.77 11.18 7.82
CA LYS A 17 1.07 12.44 7.52
C LYS A 17 1.40 12.99 6.12
N ASN A 18 1.52 12.09 5.15
CA ASN A 18 1.85 12.43 3.78
C ASN A 18 0.91 11.71 2.81
N SER A 19 0.20 12.48 1.98
CA SER A 19 -0.78 11.96 1.02
C SER A 19 -0.16 11.08 -0.07
N GLU A 20 1.10 11.27 -0.44
CA GLU A 20 1.81 10.37 -1.35
C GLU A 20 2.00 8.98 -0.72
N SER A 21 2.44 8.94 0.54
CA SER A 21 2.59 7.68 1.29
C SER A 21 1.24 6.97 1.45
N GLU A 22 0.17 7.71 1.76
CA GLU A 22 -1.19 7.18 1.90
C GLU A 22 -1.68 6.54 0.59
N THR A 23 -1.43 7.24 -0.53
CA THR A 23 -1.79 6.76 -1.86
C THR A 23 -1.02 5.49 -2.23
N ILE A 24 0.29 5.45 -1.94
CA ILE A 24 1.13 4.29 -2.25
C ILE A 24 0.75 3.10 -1.38
N ALA A 25 0.51 3.31 -0.08
CA ALA A 25 0.08 2.25 0.82
C ALA A 25 -1.23 1.62 0.33
N ARG A 26 -2.20 2.43 -0.10
CA ARG A 26 -3.42 1.96 -0.75
C ARG A 26 -3.14 1.17 -2.04
N ASN A 27 -2.26 1.67 -2.90
CA ASN A 27 -1.91 0.97 -4.15
C ASN A 27 -1.31 -0.42 -3.86
N ILE A 28 -0.41 -0.52 -2.88
CA ILE A 28 0.18 -1.80 -2.47
C ILE A 28 -0.92 -2.76 -2.01
N MET A 29 -1.83 -2.31 -1.13
CA MET A 29 -2.93 -3.15 -0.65
C MET A 29 -3.85 -3.64 -1.78
N VAL A 30 -4.13 -2.80 -2.78
CA VAL A 30 -4.91 -3.18 -3.96
C VAL A 30 -4.19 -4.24 -4.79
N ILE A 31 -2.88 -4.10 -5.00
CA ILE A 31 -2.09 -5.09 -5.75
C ILE A 31 -2.04 -6.41 -4.96
N LEU A 32 -1.84 -6.36 -3.65
CA LEU A 32 -1.88 -7.54 -2.78
C LEU A 32 -3.24 -8.23 -2.81
N MET A 33 -4.33 -7.46 -2.81
CA MET A 33 -5.69 -7.99 -2.98
C MET A 33 -5.84 -8.76 -4.30
N GLN A 34 -5.28 -8.25 -5.40
CA GLN A 34 -5.32 -8.92 -6.71
C GLN A 34 -4.42 -10.17 -6.77
N ASN A 35 -3.29 -10.16 -6.05
CA ASN A 35 -2.29 -11.23 -6.01
C ASN A 35 -2.54 -12.27 -4.90
N GLY A 36 -3.80 -12.56 -4.56
CA GLY A 36 -4.17 -13.61 -3.60
C GLY A 36 -4.69 -13.11 -2.25
N ASN A 37 -4.72 -11.80 -2.02
CA ASN A 37 -5.28 -11.17 -0.83
C ASN A 37 -4.57 -11.58 0.48
N GLU A 38 -3.25 -11.62 0.44
CA GLU A 38 -2.39 -11.95 1.57
C GLU A 38 -1.42 -10.81 1.89
N PHE A 39 -1.18 -10.57 3.18
CA PHE A 39 -0.15 -9.62 3.60
C PHE A 39 1.22 -10.23 3.35
N ARG A 40 1.97 -9.62 2.43
CA ARG A 40 3.37 -9.96 2.18
C ARG A 40 4.16 -8.70 1.89
N LYS A 41 5.45 -8.74 2.21
CA LYS A 41 6.38 -7.69 1.78
C LYS A 41 6.55 -7.80 0.26
N MET A 42 6.04 -6.81 -0.45
CA MET A 42 6.17 -6.70 -1.90
C MET A 42 7.52 -6.05 -2.24
N GLU A 43 8.17 -6.49 -3.31
CA GLU A 43 9.35 -5.80 -3.81
C GLU A 43 8.97 -4.57 -4.65
N PHE A 44 9.85 -3.57 -4.69
CA PHE A 44 9.60 -2.37 -5.48
C PHE A 44 9.46 -2.68 -6.97
N ASP A 45 10.15 -3.72 -7.47
CA ASP A 45 10.06 -4.16 -8.86
C ASP A 45 8.65 -4.69 -9.20
N GLU A 46 8.08 -5.55 -8.33
CA GLU A 46 6.69 -6.01 -8.47
C GLU A 46 5.69 -4.86 -8.44
N TYR A 47 5.89 -3.88 -7.54
CA TYR A 47 5.07 -2.67 -7.48
C TYR A 47 5.17 -1.86 -8.79
N LEU A 48 6.37 -1.76 -9.34
CA LEU A 48 6.63 -1.04 -10.59
C LEU A 48 5.95 -1.69 -11.79
N GLU A 49 6.04 -3.02 -11.92
CA GLU A 49 5.35 -3.76 -12.98
C GLU A 49 3.82 -3.63 -12.84
N ALA A 50 3.28 -3.78 -11.63
CA ALA A 50 1.86 -3.60 -11.38
C ALA A 50 1.41 -2.17 -11.71
N ARG A 51 2.13 -1.15 -11.27
CA ARG A 51 1.80 0.26 -11.57
C ARG A 51 1.89 0.58 -13.05
N LYS A 52 2.88 0.04 -13.77
CA LYS A 52 2.97 0.14 -15.24
C LYS A 52 1.74 -0.48 -15.90
N SER A 53 1.29 -1.64 -15.44
CA SER A 53 0.06 -2.30 -15.93
C SER A 53 -1.19 -1.43 -15.70
N HIS A 54 -1.21 -0.67 -14.61
CA HIS A 54 -2.24 0.32 -14.29
C HIS A 54 -2.08 1.68 -15.04
N GLY A 55 -1.12 1.79 -15.97
CA GLY A 55 -0.91 2.98 -16.80
C GLY A 55 -0.01 4.06 -16.20
N ALA A 56 0.67 3.80 -15.08
CA ALA A 56 1.65 4.73 -14.53
C ALA A 56 2.98 4.68 -15.32
N SER A 57 3.61 5.84 -15.51
CA SER A 57 4.95 5.87 -16.12
C SER A 57 6.02 5.44 -15.12
N GLU A 58 7.07 4.77 -15.58
CA GLU A 58 8.24 4.39 -14.75
C GLU A 58 8.79 5.59 -13.96
N ARG A 59 8.80 6.77 -14.59
CA ARG A 59 9.28 8.01 -13.99
C ARG A 59 8.44 8.49 -12.81
N GLU A 60 7.14 8.20 -12.81
CA GLU A 60 6.23 8.50 -11.70
C GLU A 60 6.48 7.51 -10.55
N VAL A 61 6.55 6.22 -10.87
CA VAL A 61 6.80 5.18 -9.86
C VAL A 61 8.17 5.32 -9.20
N MET A 62 9.19 5.73 -9.96
CA MET A 62 10.52 6.04 -9.42
C MET A 62 10.50 7.19 -8.39
N ARG A 63 9.59 8.16 -8.54
CA ARG A 63 9.38 9.23 -7.55
C ARG A 63 8.60 8.73 -6.33
N GLU A 64 7.79 7.69 -6.50
CA GLU A 64 7.08 6.99 -5.43
C GLU A 64 8.02 6.11 -4.57
N LYS A 65 9.18 5.67 -5.11
CA LYS A 65 10.16 4.80 -4.43
C LYS A 65 10.49 5.15 -2.96
N PRO A 66 10.86 6.40 -2.60
CA PRO A 66 11.17 6.75 -1.21
C PRO A 66 9.96 6.63 -0.27
N TYR A 67 8.75 6.80 -0.79
CA TYR A 67 7.53 6.63 -0.02
C TYR A 67 7.13 5.15 0.06
N PHE A 68 7.32 4.39 -1.04
CA PHE A 68 7.13 2.94 -1.06
C PHE A 68 7.97 2.26 0.02
N ASP A 69 9.26 2.58 0.10
CA ASP A 69 10.17 2.00 1.09
C ASP A 69 9.69 2.25 2.54
N LYS A 70 9.10 3.42 2.80
CA LYS A 70 8.51 3.76 4.10
C LYS A 70 7.23 2.99 4.39
N VAL A 71 6.38 2.73 3.39
CA VAL A 71 5.04 2.15 3.62
C VAL A 71 4.97 0.64 3.39
N VAL A 72 5.91 0.05 2.64
CA VAL A 72 5.91 -1.37 2.30
C VAL A 72 6.03 -2.25 3.55
N GLU A 73 6.83 -1.82 4.53
CA GLU A 73 6.94 -2.51 5.81
C GLU A 73 5.62 -2.47 6.58
N HIS A 74 4.89 -1.35 6.48
CA HIS A 74 3.57 -1.23 7.05
C HIS A 74 2.52 -2.10 6.36
N CYS A 75 2.64 -2.30 5.06
CA CYS A 75 1.72 -3.12 4.27
C CYS A 75 2.01 -4.62 4.35
N SER A 76 3.06 -5.05 5.08
CA SER A 76 3.49 -6.45 5.13
C SER A 76 2.74 -7.32 6.14
N SER A 77 1.93 -6.72 7.03
CA SER A 77 1.18 -7.43 8.08
C SER A 77 -0.01 -6.60 8.55
N GLU A 78 -1.06 -7.27 9.05
CA GLU A 78 -2.25 -6.61 9.62
C GLU A 78 -1.87 -5.62 10.73
N GLU A 79 -1.04 -6.04 11.69
CA GLU A 79 -0.67 -5.19 12.84
C GLU A 79 0.02 -3.89 12.41
N ASN A 80 0.89 -3.95 11.41
CA ASN A 80 1.59 -2.76 10.94
C ASN A 80 0.70 -1.87 10.08
N ALA A 81 -0.25 -2.45 9.33
CA ALA A 81 -1.23 -1.70 8.55
C ALA A 81 -2.18 -0.94 9.48
N ASP A 82 -2.59 -1.56 10.59
CA ASP A 82 -3.41 -0.93 11.61
C ASP A 82 -2.68 0.22 12.32
N LYS A 83 -1.40 0.00 12.66
CA LYS A 83 -0.51 1.05 13.21
C LYS A 83 -0.25 2.19 12.23
N PHE A 84 -0.28 1.94 10.92
CA PHE A 84 0.02 2.95 9.91
C PHE A 84 -1.08 4.01 9.81
N CYS A 85 -2.34 3.63 9.91
CA CYS A 85 -3.46 4.55 9.87
C CYS A 85 -4.62 4.00 10.69
N GLU A 86 -4.87 4.65 11.82
CA GLU A 86 -5.99 4.32 12.70
C GLU A 86 -7.31 4.50 11.93
N GLY A 87 -8.13 3.45 11.87
CA GLY A 87 -9.38 3.46 11.10
C GLY A 87 -9.23 3.21 9.59
N TRP A 88 -8.06 2.80 9.10
CA TRP A 88 -7.89 2.40 7.71
C TRP A 88 -8.63 1.11 7.37
N LYS A 89 -8.61 0.15 8.29
CA LYS A 89 -9.34 -1.12 8.18
C LYS A 89 -10.83 -0.83 7.99
N LYS A 90 -11.41 -1.33 6.91
CA LYS A 90 -12.87 -1.41 6.77
C LYS A 90 -13.42 -2.24 7.92
N THR A 91 -14.09 -1.57 8.84
CA THR A 91 -14.99 -2.19 9.81
C THR A 91 -16.33 -2.34 9.12
N ASN A 92 -16.68 -3.57 8.73
CA ASN A 92 -18.04 -3.93 8.34
C ASN A 92 -18.64 -4.78 9.46
#